data_AF-A0A9P1P196-F1
#
_entry.id   AF-A0A9P1P196-F1
#
_cell.length_a   1.000
_cell.length_b   1.000
_cell.length_c   1.000
_cell.angle_alpha   90.00
_cell.angle_beta   90.00
_cell.angle_gamma   90.00
#
_symmetry.space_group_name_H-M   'P 1'
#
loop_
_entity.id
_entity.type
_entity.pdbx_description
1 polymer ?
#
loop_
_entity_poly.entity_id
_entity_poly.type
_entity_poly.pdbx_seq_one_letter_code
_entity_poly.pdbx_strand_id
1 'polypeptide(L)'
;MSDLIVKIPDSLYQQVAELAARESISVDQLVAIAFSAQVSPWMTQDYVVEPAKQGNWEQFKQVLSKVPLVPPEEVVVRFLKWRSLHCQLEMRSQLSRIPNCYNRQGKPI
;
A
#
# COMPACT_ATOMS: atom_id res chain seq x y z
N MET A 1 -19.34 -15.00 3.85
CA MET A 1 -19.12 -14.48 5.21
C MET A 1 -19.39 -15.60 6.19
N SER A 2 -18.76 -15.56 7.36
CA SER A 2 -18.94 -16.56 8.42
C SER A 2 -19.64 -15.91 9.61
N ASP A 3 -20.49 -16.67 10.29
CA ASP A 3 -21.23 -16.18 11.46
C ASP A 3 -20.43 -16.36 12.76
N LEU A 4 -20.48 -15.34 13.62
CA LEU A 4 -19.86 -15.35 14.95
C LEU A 4 -20.94 -15.07 15.99
N ILE A 5 -21.20 -16.03 16.87
CA ILE A 5 -22.21 -15.89 17.95
C ILE A 5 -21.49 -15.71 19.28
N VAL A 6 -21.68 -14.55 19.92
CA VAL A 6 -21.09 -14.20 21.21
C VAL A 6 -22.16 -13.64 22.12
N LYS A 7 -22.06 -13.93 23.43
CA LYS A 7 -22.91 -13.31 24.46
C LYS A 7 -22.18 -12.13 25.07
N ILE A 8 -22.83 -10.97 25.09
CA ILE A 8 -22.32 -9.74 25.71
C ILE A 8 -23.34 -9.19 26.71
N PRO A 9 -22.92 -8.41 27.72
CA PRO A 9 -23.84 -7.75 28.64
C PRO A 9 -24.83 -6.83 27.92
N ASP A 10 -26.09 -6.80 28.38
CA ASP A 10 -27.15 -5.97 27.76
C ASP A 10 -26.79 -4.49 27.71
N SER A 11 -26.11 -3.98 28.74
CA SER A 11 -25.64 -2.59 28.79
C SER A 11 -24.66 -2.26 27.68
N LEU A 12 -23.83 -3.23 27.26
CA LEU A 12 -22.89 -3.04 26.16
C LEU A 12 -23.63 -3.07 24.82
N TYR A 13 -24.59 -4.00 24.66
CA TYR A 13 -25.40 -4.07 23.46
C TYR A 13 -26.17 -2.75 23.21
N GLN A 14 -26.77 -2.16 24.25
CA GLN A 14 -27.46 -0.88 24.16
C GLN A 14 -26.54 0.25 23.65
N GLN A 15 -25.33 0.36 24.21
CA GLN A 15 -24.35 1.37 23.77
C GLN A 15 -23.94 1.18 22.31
N VAL A 16 -23.72 -0.07 21.88
CA VAL A 16 -23.37 -0.40 20.49
C VAL A 16 -24.52 -0.07 19.55
N ALA A 17 -25.77 -0.37 19.94
CA ALA A 17 -26.95 -0.05 19.14
C ALA A 17 -27.17 1.46 18.98
N GLU A 18 -26.99 2.23 20.05
CA GLU A 18 -27.05 3.71 19.98
C GLU A 18 -25.97 4.27 19.06
N LEU A 19 -24.74 3.75 19.13
CA LEU A 19 -23.65 4.20 18.29
C LEU A 19 -23.90 3.85 16.81
N ALA A 20 -24.39 2.63 16.54
CA ALA A 20 -24.73 2.20 15.19
C ALA A 20 -25.82 3.08 14.57
N ALA A 21 -26.83 3.46 15.36
CA ALA A 21 -27.88 4.38 14.93
C ALA A 21 -27.33 5.79 14.61
N ARG A 22 -26.38 6.30 15.40
CA ARG A 22 -25.72 7.61 15.14
C ARG A 22 -24.93 7.59 13.84
N GLU A 23 -24.21 6.51 13.58
CA GLU A 23 -23.39 6.32 12.37
C GLU A 23 -24.21 5.84 11.15
N SER A 24 -25.53 5.61 11.31
CA SER A 24 -26.42 5.11 10.26
C SER A 24 -25.96 3.78 9.63
N ILE A 25 -25.40 2.88 10.43
CA ILE A 25 -24.96 1.54 10.02
C ILE A 25 -25.61 0.44 10.88
N SER A 26 -25.56 -0.81 10.44
CA SER A 26 -26.06 -1.93 11.25
C SER A 26 -25.13 -2.23 12.43
N VAL A 27 -25.69 -2.80 13.50
CA VAL A 27 -24.91 -3.27 14.66
C VAL A 27 -23.83 -4.25 14.22
N ASP A 28 -24.16 -5.20 13.35
CA ASP A 28 -23.20 -6.20 12.84
C ASP A 28 -22.06 -5.55 12.06
N GLN A 29 -22.35 -4.53 11.26
CA GLN A 29 -21.34 -3.78 10.51
C GLN A 29 -20.43 -3.00 11.45
N LEU A 30 -20.99 -2.33 12.46
CA LEU A 30 -20.22 -1.61 13.46
C LEU A 30 -19.30 -2.56 14.23
N VAL A 31 -19.81 -3.71 14.67
CA VAL A 31 -19.04 -4.74 15.37
C VAL A 31 -17.94 -5.31 14.48
N ALA A 32 -18.23 -5.62 13.20
CA ALA A 32 -17.24 -6.13 12.27
C ALA A 32 -16.10 -5.13 12.03
N ILE A 33 -16.40 -3.84 11.88
CA ILE A 33 -15.41 -2.77 11.71
C ILE A 33 -14.55 -2.63 12.97
N ALA A 34 -15.18 -2.52 14.14
CA ALA A 34 -14.48 -2.38 15.41
C ALA A 34 -13.60 -3.59 15.72
N PHE A 35 -14.12 -4.80 15.48
CA PHE A 35 -13.38 -6.04 15.66
C PHE A 35 -12.17 -6.12 14.71
N SER A 36 -12.36 -5.77 13.43
CA SER A 36 -11.25 -5.70 12.47
C SER A 36 -10.20 -4.69 12.91
N ALA A 37 -10.59 -3.50 13.35
CA ALA A 37 -9.67 -2.47 13.84
C ALA A 37 -8.90 -2.91 15.10
N GLN A 38 -9.53 -3.70 15.98
CA GLN A 38 -8.89 -4.22 17.18
C GLN A 38 -7.90 -5.37 16.88
N VAL A 39 -8.22 -6.25 15.93
CA VAL A 39 -7.42 -7.42 15.57
C VAL A 39 -6.30 -7.09 14.56
N SER A 40 -6.51 -6.12 13.67
CA SER A 40 -5.54 -5.76 12.64
C SER A 40 -4.15 -5.39 13.20
N PRO A 41 -4.03 -4.62 14.30
CA PRO A 41 -2.75 -4.34 14.93
C PRO A 41 -2.02 -5.60 15.39
N TRP A 42 -2.73 -6.62 15.90
CA TRP A 42 -2.11 -7.87 16.35
C TRP A 42 -1.52 -8.67 15.19
N MET A 43 -2.23 -8.72 14.07
CA MET A 43 -1.74 -9.37 12.84
C MET A 43 -0.57 -8.60 12.20
N THR A 44 -0.47 -7.30 12.47
CA THR A 44 0.52 -6.39 11.87
C THR A 44 1.67 -6.09 12.83
N GLN A 45 1.60 -6.52 14.09
CA GLN A 45 2.62 -6.24 15.10
C GLN A 45 3.97 -6.82 14.65
N ASP A 46 3.97 -8.03 14.09
CA ASP A 46 5.17 -8.65 13.50
C ASP A 46 5.67 -7.90 12.25
N TYR A 47 4.76 -7.33 11.47
CA TYR A 47 5.10 -6.60 10.24
C TYR A 47 5.79 -5.26 10.51
N VAL A 48 5.46 -4.57 11.61
CA VAL A 48 6.07 -3.27 11.93
C VAL A 48 7.27 -3.44 12.84
N VAL A 49 7.19 -4.31 13.84
CA VAL A 49 8.22 -4.41 14.90
C VAL A 49 9.54 -4.96 14.37
N GLU A 50 9.51 -6.03 13.56
CA GLU A 50 10.74 -6.64 13.06
C GLU A 50 11.52 -5.73 12.07
N PRO A 51 10.88 -5.10 11.07
CA PRO A 51 11.56 -4.13 10.21
C PRO A 51 11.98 -2.86 10.96
N ALA A 52 11.18 -2.38 11.93
CA ALA A 52 11.52 -1.21 12.72
C ALA A 52 12.79 -1.42 13.55
N LYS A 53 13.02 -2.64 14.09
CA LYS A 53 14.29 -2.99 14.77
C LYS A 53 15.51 -2.90 13.85
N GLN A 54 15.34 -3.17 12.56
CA GLN A 54 16.41 -3.12 11.56
C GLN A 54 16.57 -1.73 10.93
N GLY A 55 15.61 -0.82 11.15
CA GLY A 55 15.61 0.51 10.58
C GLY A 55 16.66 1.43 11.22
N ASN A 56 17.52 2.03 10.39
CA ASN A 56 18.45 3.07 10.83
C ASN A 56 17.98 4.45 10.31
N TRP A 57 17.67 5.35 11.25
CA TRP A 57 17.17 6.69 10.94
C TRP A 57 18.16 7.56 10.14
N GLU A 58 19.46 7.40 10.36
CA GLU A 58 20.48 8.14 9.62
C GLU A 58 20.58 7.67 8.18
N GLN A 59 20.55 6.35 7.96
CA GLN A 59 20.52 5.77 6.61
C GLN A 59 19.26 6.20 5.86
N PHE A 60 18.11 6.23 6.54
CA PHE A 60 16.86 6.72 5.97
C PHE A 60 16.98 8.18 5.49
N LYS A 61 17.52 9.08 6.33
CA LYS A 61 17.76 10.48 5.96
C LYS A 61 18.75 10.62 4.79
N GLN A 62 19.81 9.80 4.76
CA GLN A 62 20.77 9.79 3.65
C GLN A 62 20.15 9.36 2.32
N VAL A 63 19.14 8.48 2.35
CA VAL A 63 18.38 8.11 1.15
C VAL A 63 17.45 9.25 0.75
N LEU A 64 16.73 9.83 1.71
CA LEU A 64 15.82 10.97 1.43
C LEU A 64 16.55 12.19 0.87
N SER A 65 17.79 12.46 1.30
CA SER A 65 18.58 13.57 0.75
C SER A 65 18.96 13.40 -0.73
N LYS A 66 18.82 12.20 -1.30
CA LYS A 66 19.04 11.96 -2.73
C LYS A 66 17.81 12.30 -3.57
N VAL A 67 16.65 12.54 -2.94
CA VAL A 67 15.44 12.93 -3.64
C VAL A 67 15.58 14.40 -4.07
N PRO A 68 15.50 14.70 -5.37
CA PRO A 68 15.62 16.06 -5.85
C PRO A 68 14.41 16.90 -5.39
N LEU A 69 14.68 18.09 -4.86
CA LEU A 69 13.67 19.04 -4.38
C LEU A 69 13.07 19.84 -5.54
N VAL A 70 12.43 19.15 -6.48
CA VAL A 70 11.79 19.75 -7.66
C VAL A 70 10.33 19.27 -7.76
N PRO A 71 9.45 19.97 -8.49
CA PRO A 71 8.07 19.57 -8.66
C PRO A 71 7.94 18.11 -9.15
N PRO A 72 6.97 17.34 -8.65
CA PRO A 72 6.79 15.94 -9.00
C PRO A 72 6.73 15.69 -10.52
N GLU A 73 6.11 16.62 -11.25
CA GLU A 73 5.96 16.56 -12.70
C GLU A 73 7.32 16.52 -13.40
N GLU A 74 8.31 17.29 -12.91
CA GLU A 74 9.65 17.31 -13.47
C GLU A 74 10.42 16.02 -13.19
N VAL A 75 10.26 15.44 -11.98
CA VAL A 75 10.87 14.15 -11.62
C VAL A 75 10.32 13.02 -12.49
N VAL A 76 9.00 12.97 -12.66
CA VAL A 76 8.31 11.94 -13.45
C VAL A 76 8.70 12.05 -14.92
N VAL A 77 8.71 13.25 -15.49
CA VAL A 77 9.13 13.49 -16.89
C VAL A 77 10.59 13.06 -17.10
N ARG A 78 11.49 13.36 -16.14
CA ARG A 78 12.91 12.97 -16.21
C ARG A 78 13.09 11.45 -16.13
N PHE A 79 12.33 10.77 -15.29
CA PHE A 79 12.35 9.31 -15.17
C PHE A 79 11.82 8.62 -16.43
N LEU A 80 10.71 9.10 -17.00
CA LEU A 80 10.15 8.57 -18.25
C LEU A 80 11.11 8.77 -19.44
N LYS A 81 11.78 9.93 -19.50
CA LYS A 81 12.82 10.22 -20.50
C LYS A 81 14.03 9.30 -20.34
N TRP A 82 14.49 9.05 -19.12
CA TRP A 82 15.58 8.11 -18.82
C TRP A 82 15.23 6.67 -19.22
N ARG A 83 14.00 6.21 -18.91
CA ARG A 83 13.51 4.88 -19.31
C ARG A 83 13.44 4.70 -20.83
N SER A 84 13.03 5.75 -21.55
CA SER A 84 13.01 5.76 -23.02
C SER A 84 14.42 5.68 -23.63
N LEU A 85 15.39 6.38 -23.03
CA LEU A 85 16.78 6.41 -23.50
C LEU A 85 17.53 5.10 -23.19
N HIS A 86 17.32 4.50 -22.01
CA HIS A 86 17.90 3.20 -21.69
C HIS A 86 17.34 2.08 -22.57
N CYS A 87 16.05 2.14 -22.92
CA CYS A 87 15.45 1.21 -23.88
C CYS A 87 16.08 1.34 -25.28
N GLN A 88 16.38 2.57 -25.74
CA GLN A 88 17.07 2.80 -27.03
C GLN A 88 18.54 2.37 -27.03
N LEU A 89 19.24 2.50 -25.90
CA LEU A 89 20.63 2.08 -25.77
C LEU A 89 20.77 0.54 -25.70
N GLU A 90 19.87 -0.15 -25.01
CA GLU A 90 19.81 -1.61 -24.97
C GLU A 90 19.53 -2.21 -26.35
N MET A 91 18.61 -1.61 -27.12
CA MET A 91 18.31 -1.98 -28.52
C MET A 91 19.52 -1.88 -29.47
N ARG A 92 20.47 -0.97 -29.20
CA ARG A 92 21.68 -0.81 -30.01
C ARG A 92 22.73 -1.90 -29.77
N SER A 93 22.68 -2.58 -28.63
CA SER A 93 23.62 -3.66 -28.26
C SER A 93 23.10 -5.08 -28.59
N GLN A 94 21.80 -5.23 -28.83
CA GLN A 94 21.10 -6.52 -29.01
C GLN A 94 20.61 -6.77 -30.46
N LEU A 95 21.23 -6.14 -31.47
CA LEU A 95 20.89 -6.36 -32.89
C LEU A 95 21.13 -7.79 -33.42
N SER A 96 21.57 -8.75 -32.59
CA SER A 96 21.73 -10.15 -33.00
C SER A 96 20.76 -11.15 -32.35
N ARG A 97 19.98 -10.79 -31.32
CA ARG A 97 18.91 -11.64 -30.76
C ARG A 97 17.82 -10.79 -30.11
N ILE A 98 16.73 -10.56 -30.83
CA ILE A 98 15.57 -9.81 -30.34
C ILE A 98 14.78 -10.69 -29.34
N PRO A 99 14.40 -10.17 -28.15
CA PRO A 99 13.11 -10.51 -27.57
C PRO A 99 12.20 -9.27 -27.53
N ASN A 100 10.93 -9.53 -27.85
CA ASN A 100 9.85 -8.59 -28.06
C ASN A 100 9.82 -7.40 -27.09
N CYS A 101 9.99 -6.21 -27.65
CA CYS A 101 9.62 -4.96 -26.98
C CYS A 101 8.11 -4.78 -27.11
N TYR A 102 7.39 -4.96 -26.00
CA TYR A 102 5.96 -4.68 -25.92
C TYR A 102 5.71 -3.17 -25.74
N ASN A 103 4.67 -2.65 -26.36
CA ASN A 103 4.27 -1.25 -26.23
C ASN A 103 3.70 -0.93 -24.82
N ARG A 104 3.39 0.34 -24.52
CA ARG A 104 2.82 0.78 -23.21
C ARG A 104 1.52 0.06 -22.81
N GLN A 105 0.86 -0.65 -23.74
CA GLN A 105 -0.38 -1.39 -23.52
C GLN A 105 -0.13 -2.91 -23.44
N GLY A 106 1.12 -3.37 -23.42
CA GLY A 106 1.45 -4.78 -23.34
C GLY A 106 1.12 -5.56 -24.62
N LYS A 107 1.07 -4.92 -25.79
CA LYS A 107 0.99 -5.61 -27.11
C LYS A 107 2.35 -5.62 -27.81
N PRO A 108 2.71 -6.71 -28.52
CA PRO A 108 3.93 -6.73 -29.32
C PRO A 108 3.73 -5.74 -30.48
N ILE A 109 4.78 -5.00 -30.83
CA ILE A 109 4.79 -4.11 -31.99
C ILE A 109 4.93 -4.95 -33.25
#